data_AF-A0A5C9E991-F1
#
_entry.id   AF-A0A5C9E991-F1
#
_cell.length_a   1.000
_cell.length_b   1.000
_cell.length_c   1.000
_cell.angle_alpha   90.00
_cell.angle_beta   90.00
_cell.angle_gamma   90.00
#
_symmetry.space_group_name_H-M   'P 1'
#
loop_
_entity.id
_entity.type
_entity.pdbx_description
1 polymer ?
#
loop_
_entity_poly.entity_id
_entity_poly.type
_entity_poly.pdbx_seq_one_letter_code
_entity_poly.pdbx_strand_id
1 'polypeptide(L)'
;MKSSKNIDENLKSKKEIQKELEVYESFVKKKLISKDFNSAMEKICSALTLIQEYSDQYKLEGELKTFRNIRSELEEKLVEYRSKYKLKFENLIKEELDQDNLESLVKLLAILKEDIEEHINKYKLHELNDKINHYFSCIKNLYAILSSLQASNYEYISKTLKGLKTEVFKNNFDNLLPLILRIQRKMLLGKLRNLAKEFDTLSIAELSKKLNIKEEETIEHISEIMKDPNSPIRLLNYTNKEVLFNSPKIFDV
;
A
#
# COMPACT_ATOMS: atom_id res chain seq x y z
N MET A 1 -9.07 13.69 67.13
CA MET A 1 -9.41 13.31 65.73
C MET A 1 -8.10 13.29 64.95
N LYS A 2 -7.49 12.11 64.80
CA LYS A 2 -7.46 11.32 63.55
C LYS A 2 -6.89 12.08 62.34
N SER A 3 -5.60 11.82 62.09
CA SER A 3 -5.03 11.41 60.79
C SER A 3 -5.39 12.22 59.53
N SER A 4 -4.36 12.85 58.96
CA SER A 4 -3.94 12.49 57.60
C SER A 4 -2.42 12.35 57.54
N LYS A 5 -1.96 11.10 57.69
CA LYS A 5 -0.76 10.63 57.02
C LYS A 5 -1.00 10.76 55.51
N ASN A 6 -0.05 11.39 54.82
CA ASN A 6 0.61 10.84 53.63
C ASN A 6 1.71 11.83 53.26
N ILE A 7 2.77 11.84 54.08
CA ILE A 7 4.07 12.37 53.66
C ILE A 7 4.57 11.35 52.65
N ASP A 8 4.75 11.78 51.39
CA ASP A 8 5.23 10.98 50.25
C ASP A 8 6.31 9.96 50.66
N GLU A 9 5.88 8.72 50.83
CA GLU A 9 6.74 7.55 51.01
C GLU A 9 7.36 7.20 49.64
N ASN A 10 8.42 7.94 49.25
CA ASN A 10 9.57 7.53 48.40
C ASN A 10 10.18 8.69 47.59
N LEU A 11 10.58 9.78 48.24
CA LEU A 11 11.44 10.77 47.59
C LEU A 11 12.86 10.20 47.42
N LYS A 12 13.17 9.72 46.20
CA LYS A 12 14.52 9.30 45.82
C LYS A 12 15.52 10.44 46.02
N SER A 13 16.70 10.11 46.52
CA SER A 13 17.82 11.03 46.63
C SER A 13 18.39 11.41 45.26
N LYS A 14 19.05 12.57 45.17
CA LYS A 14 19.76 12.99 43.94
C LYS A 14 20.70 11.92 43.41
N LYS A 15 21.44 11.23 44.30
CA LYS A 15 22.38 10.17 43.93
C LYS A 15 21.69 8.95 43.33
N GLU A 16 20.51 8.60 43.82
CA GLU A 16 19.72 7.49 43.27
C GLU A 16 19.19 7.82 41.88
N ILE A 17 18.69 9.05 41.69
CA ILE A 17 18.23 9.54 40.38
C ILE A 17 19.39 9.55 39.38
N GLN A 18 20.55 10.08 39.76
CA GLN A 18 21.74 10.10 38.89
C GLN A 18 22.17 8.69 38.48
N LYS A 19 22.22 7.74 39.43
CA LYS A 19 22.50 6.33 39.10
C LYS A 19 21.48 5.73 38.14
N GLU A 20 20.21 6.03 38.29
CA GLU A 20 19.16 5.54 37.39
C GLU A 20 19.31 6.14 35.98
N LEU A 21 19.64 7.43 35.88
CA LEU A 21 19.92 8.10 34.62
C LEU A 21 21.18 7.53 33.94
N GLU A 22 22.23 7.21 34.68
CA GLU A 22 23.42 6.52 34.15
C GLU A 22 23.08 5.14 33.58
N VAL A 23 22.19 4.39 34.24
CA VAL A 23 21.68 3.11 33.74
C VAL A 23 20.91 3.29 32.44
N TYR A 24 20.05 4.31 32.35
CA TYR A 24 19.34 4.64 31.11
C TYR A 24 20.30 5.03 29.99
N GLU A 25 21.31 5.86 30.27
CA GLU A 25 22.30 6.25 29.27
C GLU A 25 23.10 5.03 28.76
N SER A 26 23.52 4.14 29.66
CA SER A 26 24.21 2.89 29.31
C SER A 26 23.34 1.98 28.44
N PHE A 27 22.05 1.85 28.79
CA PHE A 27 21.10 1.09 27.97
C PHE A 27 20.95 1.71 26.58
N VAL A 28 20.78 3.02 26.49
CA VAL A 28 20.62 3.75 25.23
C VAL A 28 21.86 3.56 24.34
N LYS A 29 23.07 3.66 24.91
CA LYS A 29 24.32 3.40 24.17
C LYS A 29 24.38 1.98 23.61
N LYS A 30 24.01 0.97 24.40
CA LYS A 30 23.96 -0.43 23.91
C LYS A 30 22.97 -0.60 22.75
N LYS A 31 21.81 0.03 22.85
CA LYS A 31 20.76 -0.03 21.82
C LYS A 31 21.12 0.74 20.54
N LEU A 32 21.86 1.84 20.66
CA LEU A 32 22.44 2.54 19.51
C LEU A 32 23.43 1.66 18.74
N ILE A 33 24.28 0.89 19.45
CA ILE A 33 25.22 -0.06 18.83
C ILE A 33 24.46 -1.16 18.08
N SER A 34 23.42 -1.72 18.70
CA SER A 34 22.58 -2.76 18.07
C SER A 34 21.55 -2.22 17.07
N LYS A 35 21.55 -0.91 16.78
CA LYS A 35 20.59 -0.21 15.91
C LYS A 35 19.11 -0.41 16.29
N ASP A 36 18.83 -0.66 17.56
CA ASP A 36 17.47 -0.81 18.09
C ASP A 36 16.99 0.56 18.59
N PHE A 37 16.70 1.44 17.63
CA PHE A 37 16.44 2.85 17.91
C PHE A 37 15.14 3.07 18.66
N ASN A 38 14.10 2.26 18.42
CA ASN A 38 12.86 2.38 19.18
C ASN A 38 13.07 2.12 20.68
N SER A 39 13.76 1.03 21.03
CA SER A 39 14.02 0.72 22.45
C SER A 39 14.86 1.80 23.12
N ALA A 40 15.85 2.35 22.40
CA ALA A 40 16.61 3.50 22.88
C ALA A 40 15.72 4.73 23.09
N MET A 41 14.82 5.05 22.15
CA MET A 41 13.88 6.16 22.26
C MET A 41 12.98 6.02 23.49
N GLU A 42 12.42 4.84 23.73
CA GLU A 42 11.56 4.57 24.90
C GLU A 42 12.30 4.88 26.21
N LYS A 43 13.57 4.47 26.32
CA LYS A 43 14.38 4.76 27.51
C LYS A 43 14.81 6.21 27.63
N ILE A 44 15.06 6.90 26.52
CA ILE A 44 15.27 8.36 26.53
C ILE A 44 14.02 9.05 27.06
N CYS A 45 12.82 8.66 26.62
CA CYS A 45 11.57 9.19 27.14
C CYS A 45 11.42 8.93 28.64
N SER A 46 11.68 7.71 29.12
CA SER A 46 11.67 7.41 30.56
C SER A 46 12.65 8.29 31.35
N ALA A 47 13.87 8.49 30.84
CA ALA A 47 14.86 9.35 31.47
C ALA A 47 14.42 10.82 31.54
N LEU A 48 13.84 11.34 30.44
CA LEU A 48 13.33 12.71 30.39
C LEU A 48 12.15 12.91 31.34
N THR A 49 11.25 11.94 31.47
CA THR A 49 10.15 11.97 32.45
C THR A 49 10.71 12.02 33.87
N LEU A 50 11.68 11.15 34.20
CA LEU A 50 12.31 11.13 35.52
C LEU A 50 12.98 12.47 35.84
N ILE A 51 13.70 13.07 34.88
CA ILE A 51 14.31 14.39 35.08
C ILE A 51 13.24 15.45 35.34
N GLN A 52 12.13 15.42 34.61
CA GLN A 52 11.04 16.37 34.76
C GLN A 52 10.37 16.26 36.14
N GLU A 53 10.11 15.04 36.61
CA GLU A 53 9.52 14.76 37.92
C GLU A 53 10.34 15.34 39.09
N TYR A 54 11.67 15.38 38.96
CA TYR A 54 12.57 15.83 40.02
C TYR A 54 13.24 17.19 39.75
N SER A 55 12.84 17.89 38.68
CA SER A 55 13.46 19.14 38.24
C SER A 55 13.36 20.29 39.25
N ASP A 56 12.26 20.35 40.02
CA ASP A 56 12.05 21.37 41.05
C ASP A 56 12.91 21.12 42.32
N GLN A 57 13.38 19.88 42.52
CA GLN A 57 14.10 19.46 43.71
C GLN A 57 15.62 19.45 43.49
N TYR A 58 16.05 19.10 42.28
CA TYR A 58 17.45 18.91 41.95
C TYR A 58 17.83 19.61 40.64
N LYS A 59 18.98 20.29 40.64
CA LYS A 59 19.64 20.79 39.43
C LYS A 59 20.14 19.61 38.57
N LEU A 60 19.41 19.32 37.49
CA LEU A 60 19.60 18.22 36.53
C LEU A 60 19.72 18.72 35.08
N GLU A 61 20.09 19.99 34.88
CA GLU A 61 20.12 20.63 33.55
C GLU A 61 21.15 19.99 32.62
N GLY A 62 22.24 19.44 33.17
CA GLY A 62 23.26 18.73 32.42
C GLY A 62 22.72 17.42 31.85
N GLU A 63 22.10 16.59 32.69
CA GLU A 63 21.46 15.34 32.30
C GLU A 63 20.33 15.59 31.30
N LEU A 64 19.52 16.63 31.52
CA LEU A 64 18.46 17.05 30.60
C LEU A 64 19.02 17.36 29.20
N LYS A 65 20.10 18.14 29.14
CA LYS A 65 20.77 18.49 27.88
C LYS A 65 21.31 17.24 27.18
N THR A 66 21.93 16.33 27.92
CA THR A 66 22.47 15.07 27.39
C THR A 66 21.37 14.22 26.74
N PHE A 67 20.28 13.94 27.46
CA PHE A 67 19.20 13.11 26.92
C PHE A 67 18.47 13.79 25.75
N ARG A 68 18.31 15.12 25.75
CA ARG A 68 17.75 15.85 24.60
C ARG A 68 18.64 15.77 23.36
N ASN A 69 19.95 15.90 23.52
CA ASN A 69 20.88 15.76 22.40
C ASN A 69 20.83 14.35 21.80
N ILE A 70 20.89 13.32 22.66
CA ILE A 70 20.80 11.92 22.22
C ILE A 70 19.46 11.66 21.53
N ARG A 71 18.36 12.24 22.04
CA ARG A 71 17.04 12.15 21.42
C ARG A 71 17.05 12.68 20.00
N SER A 72 17.57 13.90 19.80
CA SER A 72 17.62 14.55 18.49
C SER A 72 18.40 13.71 17.48
N GLU A 73 19.59 13.23 17.84
CA GLU A 73 20.41 12.38 16.98
C GLU A 73 19.70 11.06 16.62
N LEU A 74 18.95 10.50 17.56
CA LEU A 74 18.22 9.26 17.35
C LEU A 74 16.97 9.45 16.48
N GLU A 75 16.28 10.58 16.61
CA GLU A 75 15.17 10.98 15.73
C GLU A 75 15.65 11.11 14.28
N GLU A 76 16.78 11.78 14.05
CA GLU A 76 17.39 11.90 12.72
C GLU A 76 17.73 10.53 12.12
N LYS A 77 18.39 9.65 12.89
CA LYS A 77 18.71 8.28 12.43
C LYS A 77 17.45 7.47 12.14
N LEU A 78 16.41 7.57 12.96
CA LEU A 78 15.13 6.90 12.70
C LEU A 78 14.53 7.35 11.37
N VAL A 79 14.50 8.67 11.12
CA VAL A 79 13.99 9.23 9.86
C VAL A 79 14.81 8.72 8.68
N GLU A 80 16.13 8.71 8.79
CA GLU A 80 17.02 8.20 7.73
C GLU A 80 16.72 6.74 7.38
N TYR A 81 16.66 5.85 8.39
CA TYR A 81 16.41 4.43 8.17
C TYR A 81 15.01 4.18 7.60
N ARG A 82 13.97 4.83 8.12
CA ARG A 82 12.62 4.74 7.54
C ARG A 82 12.59 5.19 6.09
N SER A 83 13.29 6.28 5.78
CA SER A 83 13.36 6.82 4.42
C SER A 83 14.01 5.83 3.45
N LYS A 84 15.04 5.08 3.89
CA LYS A 84 15.65 4.03 3.06
C LYS A 84 14.66 2.94 2.69
N TYR A 85 13.91 2.40 3.65
CA TYR A 85 12.90 1.37 3.39
C TYR A 85 11.76 1.90 2.53
N LYS A 86 11.29 3.12 2.80
CA LYS A 86 10.27 3.78 2.00
C LYS A 86 10.72 3.94 0.55
N LEU A 87 11.96 4.40 0.33
CA LEU A 87 12.52 4.56 -1.01
C LEU A 87 12.63 3.23 -1.77
N LYS A 88 13.06 2.15 -1.09
CA LYS A 88 13.07 0.81 -1.69
C LYS A 88 11.66 0.42 -2.18
N PHE A 89 10.64 0.60 -1.35
CA PHE A 89 9.26 0.29 -1.74
C PHE A 89 8.76 1.19 -2.88
N GLU A 90 9.00 2.50 -2.79
CA GLU A 90 8.59 3.47 -3.81
C GLU A 90 9.24 3.19 -5.16
N ASN A 91 10.48 2.73 -5.20
CA ASN A 91 11.14 2.36 -6.44
C ASN A 91 10.50 1.11 -7.08
N LEU A 92 10.16 0.10 -6.28
CA LEU A 92 9.47 -1.10 -6.78
C LEU A 92 8.11 -0.76 -7.40
N ILE A 93 7.34 0.14 -6.78
CA ILE A 93 6.02 0.53 -7.30
C ILE A 93 6.07 1.59 -8.42
N LYS A 94 7.27 2.02 -8.84
CA LYS A 94 7.48 2.89 -10.01
C LYS A 94 7.86 2.12 -11.27
N GLU A 95 8.28 0.87 -11.13
CA GLU A 95 8.61 0.03 -12.28
C GLU A 95 7.36 -0.24 -13.11
N GLU A 96 7.50 -0.15 -14.44
CA GLU A 96 6.41 -0.49 -15.35
C GLU A 96 6.10 -1.99 -15.22
N LEU A 97 4.84 -2.31 -14.93
CA LEU A 97 4.42 -3.68 -14.65
C LEU A 97 3.59 -4.25 -15.81
N ASP A 98 3.93 -5.47 -16.21
CA ASP A 98 3.17 -6.29 -17.13
C ASP A 98 3.02 -7.72 -16.57
N GLN A 99 2.55 -8.66 -17.40
CA GLN A 99 2.35 -10.04 -16.97
C GLN A 99 3.67 -10.81 -16.82
N ASP A 100 4.70 -10.41 -17.57
CA ASP A 100 5.96 -11.15 -17.67
C ASP A 100 6.89 -10.80 -16.51
N ASN A 101 6.83 -9.56 -16.02
CA ASN A 101 7.66 -9.09 -14.89
C ASN A 101 6.95 -9.10 -13.52
N LEU A 102 5.64 -9.39 -13.46
CA LEU A 102 4.86 -9.43 -12.22
C LEU A 102 5.45 -10.38 -11.17
N GLU A 103 5.91 -11.58 -11.58
CA GLU A 103 6.49 -12.55 -10.65
C GLU A 103 7.81 -12.04 -10.05
N SER A 104 8.63 -11.36 -10.86
CA SER A 104 9.88 -10.76 -10.39
C SER A 104 9.61 -9.66 -9.35
N LEU A 105 8.64 -8.78 -9.63
CA LEU A 105 8.23 -7.75 -8.67
C LEU A 105 7.76 -8.37 -7.35
N VAL A 106 6.93 -9.41 -7.41
CA VAL A 106 6.42 -10.12 -6.22
C VAL A 106 7.57 -10.67 -5.36
N LYS A 107 8.59 -11.26 -5.98
CA LYS A 107 9.79 -11.75 -5.27
C LYS A 107 10.55 -10.62 -4.59
N LEU A 108 10.78 -9.51 -5.29
CA LEU A 108 11.48 -8.35 -4.72
C LEU A 108 10.70 -7.71 -3.56
N LEU A 109 9.37 -7.62 -3.68
CA LEU A 109 8.50 -7.17 -2.60
C LEU A 109 8.50 -8.11 -1.41
N ALA A 110 8.57 -9.43 -1.63
CA ALA A 110 8.63 -10.41 -0.55
C ALA A 110 9.93 -10.26 0.24
N ILE A 111 11.07 -10.14 -0.45
CA ILE A 111 12.37 -9.87 0.17
C ILE A 111 12.33 -8.57 0.99
N LEU A 112 11.76 -7.49 0.43
CA LEU A 112 11.62 -6.23 1.14
C LEU A 112 10.72 -6.36 2.37
N LYS A 113 9.61 -7.10 2.26
CA LYS A 113 8.69 -7.33 3.37
C LYS A 113 9.37 -8.10 4.50
N GLU A 114 10.12 -9.15 4.20
CA GLU A 114 10.87 -9.92 5.19
C GLU A 114 11.90 -9.04 5.93
N ASP A 115 12.67 -8.23 5.19
CA ASP A 115 13.62 -7.26 5.77
C ASP A 115 12.91 -6.23 6.66
N ILE A 116 11.72 -5.77 6.28
CA ILE A 116 10.90 -4.86 7.10
C ILE A 116 10.38 -5.55 8.36
N GLU A 117 9.89 -6.78 8.27
CA GLU A 117 9.35 -7.53 9.42
C GLU A 117 10.42 -7.82 10.47
N GLU A 118 11.65 -8.15 10.04
CA GLU A 118 12.79 -8.33 10.95
C GLU A 118 13.14 -7.04 11.72
N HIS A 119 12.90 -5.88 11.10
CA HIS A 119 13.31 -4.57 11.62
C HIS A 119 12.13 -3.69 12.09
N ILE A 120 10.91 -4.23 12.10
CA ILE A 120 9.68 -3.44 12.22
C ILE A 120 9.64 -2.62 13.50
N ASN A 121 9.98 -3.25 14.62
CA ASN A 121 9.99 -2.60 15.93
C ASN A 121 11.22 -1.71 16.09
N LYS A 122 12.39 -2.11 15.56
CA LYS A 122 13.65 -1.36 15.72
C LYS A 122 13.57 0.02 15.09
N TYR A 123 12.92 0.14 13.94
CA TYR A 123 12.82 1.39 13.18
C TYR A 123 11.40 1.98 13.11
N LYS A 124 10.41 1.37 13.77
CA LYS A 124 8.96 1.68 13.66
C LYS A 124 8.46 1.70 12.21
N LEU A 125 8.51 0.56 11.53
CA LEU A 125 8.13 0.41 10.12
C LEU A 125 6.68 -0.05 9.92
N HIS A 126 5.83 -0.02 10.95
CA HIS A 126 4.45 -0.55 10.90
C HIS A 126 3.63 0.02 9.74
N GLU A 127 3.60 1.34 9.58
CA GLU A 127 2.85 1.98 8.49
C GLU A 127 3.32 1.54 7.09
N LEU A 128 4.63 1.36 6.91
CA LEU A 128 5.18 0.90 5.64
C LEU A 128 4.84 -0.58 5.41
N ASN A 129 4.91 -1.41 6.45
CA ASN A 129 4.51 -2.81 6.40
C ASN A 129 3.04 -2.95 6.00
N ASP A 130 2.16 -2.14 6.59
CA ASP A 130 0.73 -2.12 6.27
C ASP A 130 0.50 -1.72 4.81
N LYS A 131 1.24 -0.72 4.31
CA LYS A 131 1.17 -0.31 2.90
C LYS A 131 1.63 -1.42 1.95
N ILE A 132 2.69 -2.15 2.28
CA ILE A 132 3.17 -3.30 1.50
C ILE A 132 2.16 -4.44 1.51
N ASN A 133 1.57 -4.75 2.67
CA ASN A 133 0.52 -5.77 2.78
C ASN A 133 -0.71 -5.42 1.94
N HIS A 134 -1.08 -4.14 1.90
CA HIS A 134 -2.17 -3.66 1.05
C HIS A 134 -1.84 -3.81 -0.45
N TYR A 135 -0.60 -3.54 -0.84
CA TYR A 135 -0.11 -3.79 -2.19
C TYR A 135 -0.16 -5.28 -2.57
N PHE A 136 0.26 -6.17 -1.66
CA PHE A 136 0.13 -7.62 -1.85
C PHE A 136 -1.33 -8.08 -2.01
N SER A 137 -2.26 -7.48 -1.26
CA SER A 137 -3.69 -7.73 -1.42
C SER A 137 -4.17 -7.39 -2.84
N CYS A 138 -3.73 -6.24 -3.37
CA CYS A 138 -4.03 -5.85 -4.76
C CYS A 138 -3.48 -6.86 -5.78
N ILE A 139 -2.23 -7.32 -5.62
CA ILE A 139 -1.65 -8.36 -6.48
C ILE A 139 -2.42 -9.67 -6.39
N LYS A 140 -2.81 -10.10 -5.18
CA LYS A 140 -3.61 -11.32 -4.99
C LYS A 140 -4.95 -11.23 -5.72
N ASN A 141 -5.60 -10.08 -5.67
CA ASN A 141 -6.83 -9.82 -6.42
C ASN A 141 -6.59 -9.87 -7.94
N LEU A 142 -5.45 -9.35 -8.43
CA LEU A 142 -5.06 -9.49 -9.84
C LEU A 142 -4.92 -10.96 -10.26
N TYR A 143 -4.22 -11.78 -9.48
CA TYR A 143 -4.10 -13.21 -9.77
C TYR A 143 -5.45 -13.92 -9.75
N ALA A 144 -6.33 -13.60 -8.79
CA ALA A 144 -7.68 -14.17 -8.75
C ALA A 144 -8.50 -13.81 -10.00
N ILE A 145 -8.39 -12.57 -10.48
CA ILE A 145 -9.00 -12.12 -11.74
C ILE A 145 -8.43 -12.89 -12.92
N LEU A 146 -7.10 -12.98 -13.03
CA LEU A 146 -6.42 -13.67 -14.13
C LEU A 146 -6.82 -15.14 -14.22
N SER A 147 -6.90 -15.82 -13.09
CA SER A 147 -7.40 -17.21 -13.02
C SER A 147 -8.88 -17.31 -13.42
N SER A 148 -9.71 -16.36 -12.99
CA SER A 148 -11.15 -16.35 -13.30
C SER A 148 -11.45 -16.09 -14.77
N LEU A 149 -10.56 -15.43 -15.51
CA LEU A 149 -10.72 -15.23 -16.97
C LEU A 149 -10.85 -16.56 -17.72
N GLN A 150 -10.21 -17.64 -17.23
CA GLN A 150 -10.33 -18.98 -17.83
C GLN A 150 -11.75 -19.55 -17.68
N ALA A 151 -12.44 -19.21 -16.58
CA ALA A 151 -13.80 -19.67 -16.29
C ALA A 151 -14.89 -18.79 -16.96
N SER A 152 -14.52 -17.76 -17.73
CA SER A 152 -15.44 -16.85 -18.45
C SER A 152 -16.51 -16.16 -17.58
N ASN A 153 -16.27 -15.99 -16.27
CA ASN A 153 -17.22 -15.35 -15.35
C ASN A 153 -17.12 -13.81 -15.42
N TYR A 154 -17.68 -13.23 -16.48
CA TYR A 154 -17.58 -11.80 -16.78
C TYR A 154 -18.10 -10.89 -15.65
N GLU A 155 -19.26 -11.21 -15.06
CA GLU A 155 -19.87 -10.35 -14.04
C GLU A 155 -19.00 -10.25 -12.78
N TYR A 156 -18.50 -11.39 -12.30
CA TYR A 156 -17.59 -11.45 -11.16
C TYR A 156 -16.29 -10.68 -11.44
N ILE A 157 -15.70 -10.89 -12.62
CA ILE A 157 -14.43 -10.25 -12.98
C ILE A 157 -14.60 -8.74 -13.12
N SER A 158 -15.67 -8.28 -13.78
CA SER A 158 -15.96 -6.86 -13.97
C SER A 158 -16.14 -6.14 -12.62
N LYS A 159 -16.91 -6.74 -11.70
CA LYS A 159 -17.10 -6.19 -10.35
C LYS A 159 -15.78 -6.12 -9.57
N THR A 160 -15.00 -7.20 -9.60
CA THR A 160 -13.72 -7.29 -8.88
C THR A 160 -12.69 -6.31 -9.45
N LEU A 161 -12.59 -6.16 -10.78
CA LEU A 161 -11.73 -5.19 -11.45
C LEU A 161 -12.07 -3.75 -11.08
N LYS A 162 -13.36 -3.41 -11.02
CA LYS A 162 -13.81 -2.06 -10.64
C LYS A 162 -13.41 -1.72 -9.20
N GLY A 163 -13.59 -2.67 -8.28
CA GLY A 163 -13.15 -2.54 -6.89
C GLY A 163 -11.63 -2.34 -6.79
N LEU A 164 -10.88 -3.21 -7.46
CA LEU A 164 -9.42 -3.16 -7.50
C LEU A 164 -8.89 -1.84 -8.09
N LYS A 165 -9.46 -1.35 -9.20
CA LYS A 165 -9.07 -0.06 -9.81
C LYS A 165 -9.26 1.10 -8.83
N THR A 166 -10.36 1.09 -8.08
CA THR A 166 -10.65 2.11 -7.05
C THR A 166 -9.63 2.04 -5.90
N GLU A 167 -9.31 0.83 -5.45
CA GLU A 167 -8.33 0.57 -4.39
C GLU A 167 -6.92 1.02 -4.80
N VAL A 168 -6.50 0.67 -6.01
CA VAL A 168 -5.20 1.06 -6.59
C VAL A 168 -5.08 2.59 -6.68
N PHE A 169 -6.11 3.27 -7.18
CA PHE A 169 -6.11 4.73 -7.29
C PHE A 169 -6.04 5.41 -5.92
N LYS A 170 -6.82 4.93 -4.94
CA LYS A 170 -6.83 5.50 -3.59
C LYS A 170 -5.46 5.41 -2.89
N ASN A 171 -4.66 4.40 -3.21
CA ASN A 171 -3.38 4.14 -2.56
C ASN A 171 -2.15 4.59 -3.38
N ASN A 172 -2.36 5.19 -4.56
CA ASN A 172 -1.30 5.58 -5.50
C ASN A 172 -0.39 4.41 -5.91
N PHE A 173 -0.99 3.28 -6.29
CA PHE A 173 -0.28 2.12 -6.82
C PHE A 173 -0.28 2.12 -8.35
N ASP A 174 0.17 3.23 -8.94
CA ASP A 174 -0.06 3.56 -10.35
C ASP A 174 0.52 2.52 -11.32
N ASN A 175 1.60 1.83 -10.95
CA ASN A 175 2.18 0.76 -11.76
C ASN A 175 1.25 -0.45 -11.97
N LEU A 176 0.23 -0.65 -11.13
CA LEU A 176 -0.79 -1.69 -11.34
C LEU A 176 -1.84 -1.30 -12.38
N LEU A 177 -2.01 -0.01 -12.68
CA LEU A 177 -3.06 0.48 -13.58
C LEU A 177 -2.91 -0.05 -15.02
N PRO A 178 -1.72 -0.03 -15.65
CA PRO A 178 -1.55 -0.57 -17.00
C PRO A 178 -2.00 -2.03 -17.11
N LEU A 179 -1.65 -2.86 -16.12
CA LEU A 179 -2.03 -4.26 -16.08
C LEU A 179 -3.55 -4.43 -15.90
N ILE A 180 -4.17 -3.67 -14.99
CA ILE A 180 -5.63 -3.66 -14.79
C ILE A 180 -6.35 -3.29 -16.09
N LEU A 181 -5.91 -2.25 -16.78
CA LEU A 181 -6.51 -1.80 -18.04
C LEU A 181 -6.35 -2.84 -19.15
N ARG A 182 -5.18 -3.48 -19.24
CA ARG A 182 -4.93 -4.57 -20.20
C ARG A 182 -5.85 -5.76 -19.95
N ILE A 183 -6.04 -6.13 -18.69
CA ILE A 183 -6.98 -7.19 -18.28
C ILE A 183 -8.42 -6.81 -18.62
N GLN A 184 -8.84 -5.59 -18.29
CA GLN A 184 -10.18 -5.08 -18.59
C GLN A 184 -10.46 -5.13 -20.11
N ARG A 185 -9.50 -4.68 -20.93
CA ARG A 185 -9.61 -4.74 -22.39
C ARG A 185 -9.74 -6.18 -22.90
N LYS A 186 -8.91 -7.11 -22.40
CA LYS A 186 -8.96 -8.54 -22.78
C LYS A 186 -10.32 -9.15 -22.44
N MET A 187 -10.85 -8.84 -21.25
CA MET A 187 -12.17 -9.29 -20.81
C MET A 187 -13.28 -8.76 -21.72
N LEU A 188 -13.27 -7.46 -22.02
CA LEU A 188 -14.27 -6.82 -22.88
C LEU A 188 -14.25 -7.40 -24.29
N LEU A 189 -13.05 -7.56 -24.89
CA LEU A 189 -12.89 -8.20 -26.19
C LEU A 189 -13.51 -9.61 -26.21
N GLY A 190 -13.24 -10.42 -25.19
CA GLY A 190 -13.83 -11.77 -25.07
C GLY A 190 -15.35 -11.74 -25.00
N LYS A 191 -15.92 -10.85 -24.17
CA LYS A 191 -17.37 -10.70 -24.04
C LYS A 191 -18.03 -10.21 -25.33
N LEU A 192 -17.42 -9.23 -25.99
CA LEU A 192 -17.90 -8.69 -27.26
C LEU A 192 -17.85 -9.71 -28.39
N ARG A 193 -16.81 -10.56 -28.44
CA ARG A 193 -16.75 -11.67 -29.40
C ARG A 193 -17.88 -12.67 -29.21
N ASN A 194 -18.25 -12.96 -27.96
CA ASN A 194 -19.39 -13.83 -27.70
C ASN A 194 -20.71 -13.18 -28.14
N LEU A 195 -20.89 -11.88 -27.87
CA LEU A 195 -22.05 -11.14 -28.35
C LEU A 195 -22.11 -11.08 -29.89
N ALA A 196 -20.97 -10.92 -30.57
CA ALA A 196 -20.90 -10.90 -32.04
C ALA A 196 -21.32 -12.23 -32.68
N LYS A 197 -21.28 -13.36 -31.95
CA LYS A 197 -21.80 -14.65 -32.43
C LYS A 197 -23.31 -14.73 -32.36
N GLU A 198 -23.93 -13.96 -31.48
CA GLU A 198 -25.37 -13.99 -31.19
C GLU A 198 -26.14 -12.84 -31.85
N PHE A 199 -25.47 -11.69 -32.07
CA PHE A 199 -26.08 -10.45 -32.50
C PHE A 199 -25.27 -9.79 -33.63
N ASP A 200 -25.94 -9.41 -34.71
CA ASP A 200 -25.34 -8.60 -35.78
C ASP A 200 -25.26 -7.11 -35.37
N THR A 201 -26.20 -6.65 -34.54
CA THR A 201 -26.29 -5.25 -34.08
C THR A 201 -26.87 -5.20 -32.67
N LEU A 202 -26.38 -4.28 -31.85
CA LEU A 202 -26.94 -3.94 -30.54
C LEU A 202 -26.98 -2.43 -30.36
N SER A 203 -28.02 -1.91 -29.70
CA SER A 203 -28.00 -0.52 -29.23
C SER A 203 -26.98 -0.34 -28.09
N ILE A 204 -26.48 0.89 -27.90
CA ILE A 204 -25.56 1.22 -26.80
C ILE A 204 -26.20 0.93 -25.43
N ALA A 205 -27.51 1.17 -25.28
CA ALA A 205 -28.24 0.89 -24.05
C ALA A 205 -28.29 -0.62 -23.72
N GLU A 206 -28.53 -1.46 -24.72
CA GLU A 206 -28.49 -2.93 -24.56
C GLU A 206 -27.08 -3.43 -24.26
N LEU A 207 -26.09 -2.87 -24.96
CA LEU A 207 -24.70 -3.24 -24.78
C LEU A 207 -24.18 -2.84 -23.40
N SER A 208 -24.50 -1.63 -22.94
CA SER A 208 -24.23 -1.13 -21.59
C SER A 208 -24.77 -2.09 -20.51
N LYS A 209 -26.03 -2.54 -20.65
CA LYS A 209 -26.63 -3.54 -19.75
C LYS A 209 -25.90 -4.88 -19.81
N LYS A 210 -25.59 -5.40 -21.00
CA LYS A 210 -24.89 -6.69 -21.19
C LYS A 210 -23.43 -6.67 -20.71
N LEU A 211 -22.78 -5.51 -20.74
CA LEU A 211 -21.42 -5.30 -20.26
C LEU A 211 -21.36 -4.85 -18.79
N ASN A 212 -22.50 -4.51 -18.18
CA ASN A 212 -22.58 -3.93 -16.84
C ASN A 212 -21.69 -2.68 -16.68
N ILE A 213 -21.71 -1.81 -17.68
CA ILE A 213 -20.95 -0.55 -17.76
C ILE A 213 -21.94 0.57 -18.05
N LYS A 214 -21.69 1.79 -17.58
CA LYS A 214 -22.56 2.94 -17.88
C LYS A 214 -22.59 3.21 -19.39
N GLU A 215 -23.68 3.78 -19.91
CA GLU A 215 -23.80 4.05 -21.35
C GLU A 215 -22.71 4.98 -21.87
N GLU A 216 -22.33 6.00 -21.08
CA GLU A 216 -21.28 6.95 -21.46
C GLU A 216 -19.91 6.26 -21.56
N GLU A 217 -19.56 5.47 -20.55
CA GLU A 217 -18.31 4.69 -20.49
C GLU A 217 -18.27 3.60 -21.57
N THR A 218 -19.44 3.08 -21.98
CA THR A 218 -19.55 2.06 -23.02
C THR A 218 -19.08 2.62 -24.36
N ILE A 219 -19.46 3.84 -24.73
CA ILE A 219 -19.03 4.46 -26.00
C ILE A 219 -17.51 4.61 -26.05
N GLU A 220 -16.90 5.06 -24.96
CA GLU A 220 -15.44 5.22 -24.85
C GLU A 220 -14.72 3.88 -25.02
N HIS A 221 -15.12 2.85 -24.25
CA HIS A 221 -14.52 1.53 -24.33
C HIS A 221 -14.68 0.87 -25.71
N ILE A 222 -15.83 1.06 -26.36
CA ILE A 222 -16.08 0.54 -27.71
C ILE A 222 -15.19 1.24 -28.72
N SER A 223 -15.08 2.57 -28.63
CA SER A 223 -14.22 3.36 -29.51
C SER A 223 -12.75 2.97 -29.37
N GLU A 224 -12.30 2.63 -28.17
CA GLU A 224 -10.94 2.10 -27.93
C GLU A 224 -10.76 0.69 -28.50
N ILE A 225 -11.74 -0.20 -28.30
CA ILE A 225 -11.69 -1.58 -28.79
C ILE A 225 -11.71 -1.64 -30.32
N MET A 226 -12.42 -0.74 -30.99
CA MET A 226 -12.42 -0.63 -32.45
C MET A 226 -11.04 -0.32 -33.05
N LYS A 227 -10.10 0.23 -32.28
CA LYS A 227 -8.72 0.44 -32.73
C LYS A 227 -7.92 -0.87 -32.79
N ASP A 228 -8.43 -1.95 -32.22
CA ASP A 228 -7.81 -3.27 -32.29
C ASP A 228 -8.05 -3.91 -33.68
N PRO A 229 -7.00 -4.37 -34.39
CA PRO A 229 -7.18 -5.06 -35.67
C PRO A 229 -8.09 -6.30 -35.58
N ASN A 230 -8.13 -6.95 -34.41
CA ASN A 230 -8.94 -8.15 -34.15
C ASN A 230 -10.25 -7.82 -33.42
N SER A 231 -10.73 -6.58 -33.58
CA SER A 231 -11.97 -6.13 -32.96
C SER A 231 -13.18 -6.91 -33.51
N PRO A 232 -14.10 -7.38 -32.64
CA PRO A 232 -15.37 -7.95 -33.09
C PRO A 232 -16.35 -6.89 -33.60
N ILE A 233 -16.00 -5.61 -33.55
CA ILE A 233 -16.90 -4.50 -33.87
C ILE A 233 -16.54 -3.94 -35.24
N ARG A 234 -17.54 -3.86 -36.12
CA ARG A 234 -17.42 -3.31 -37.47
C ARG A 234 -17.57 -1.79 -37.47
N LEU A 235 -18.60 -1.31 -36.78
CA LEU A 235 -19.00 0.10 -36.82
C LEU A 235 -19.69 0.50 -35.52
N LEU A 236 -19.38 1.71 -35.05
CA LEU A 236 -20.17 2.43 -34.05
C LEU A 236 -20.91 3.57 -34.75
N ASN A 237 -22.24 3.49 -34.78
CA ASN A 237 -23.10 4.53 -35.33
C ASN A 237 -23.51 5.50 -34.22
N TYR A 238 -22.88 6.67 -34.20
CA TYR A 238 -23.16 7.72 -33.21
C TYR A 238 -24.56 8.35 -33.33
N THR A 239 -25.16 8.35 -34.52
CA THR A 239 -26.48 8.94 -34.78
C THR A 239 -27.59 8.09 -34.15
N ASN A 240 -27.54 6.78 -34.40
CA ASN A 240 -28.57 5.85 -33.91
C ASN A 240 -28.20 5.21 -32.56
N LYS A 241 -26.98 5.46 -32.07
CA LYS A 241 -26.40 4.82 -30.88
C LYS A 241 -26.42 3.30 -30.97
N GLU A 242 -25.87 2.77 -32.07
CA GLU A 242 -25.83 1.33 -32.36
C GLU A 242 -24.40 0.86 -32.64
N VAL A 243 -24.12 -0.38 -32.25
CA VAL A 243 -22.87 -1.09 -32.50
C VAL A 243 -23.16 -2.24 -33.44
N LEU A 244 -22.49 -2.27 -34.59
CA LEU A 244 -22.55 -3.35 -35.56
C LEU A 244 -21.35 -4.26 -35.35
N PHE A 245 -21.60 -5.57 -35.24
CA PHE A 245 -20.56 -6.57 -35.08
C PHE A 245 -20.06 -7.11 -36.42
N ASN A 246 -18.83 -7.64 -36.42
CA ASN A 246 -18.30 -8.43 -37.52
C ASN A 246 -19.00 -9.80 -37.50
N SER A 247 -19.77 -10.11 -38.54
CA SER A 247 -20.51 -11.37 -38.65
C SER A 247 -19.55 -12.57 -38.53
N PRO A 248 -19.96 -13.69 -37.89
CA PRO A 248 -19.08 -14.82 -37.56
C PRO A 248 -18.32 -15.46 -38.73
N LYS A 249 -18.69 -15.17 -39.99
CA LYS A 249 -18.01 -15.69 -41.19
C LYS A 249 -16.58 -15.18 -41.42
N ILE A 250 -16.10 -14.19 -40.66
CA ILE A 250 -14.83 -13.51 -40.91
C ILE A 250 -13.68 -14.01 -40.01
N PHE A 251 -13.97 -14.78 -38.95
CA PHE A 251 -12.96 -15.18 -37.95
C PHE A 251 -12.38 -16.61 -38.12
N ASP A 252 -12.78 -17.34 -39.17
CA ASP A 252 -12.19 -18.64 -39.54
C ASP A 252 -11.13 -18.47 -40.64
N VAL A 253 -9.96 -17.92 -40.29
CA VAL A 253 -8.68 -18.09 -41.03
C VAL A 253 -7.53 -18.15 -40.03
#